data_AF-A0A172Y550-F1
#
_entry.id   AF-A0A172Y550-F1
#
_cell.length_a   1.000
_cell.length_b   1.000
_cell.length_c   1.000
_cell.angle_alpha   90.00
_cell.angle_beta   90.00
_cell.angle_gamma   90.00
#
_symmetry.space_group_name_H-M   'P 1'
#
loop_
_entity.id
_entity.type
_entity.pdbx_description
1 polymer ?
#
loop_
_entity_poly.entity_id
_entity_poly.type
_entity_poly.pdbx_seq_one_letter_code
_entity_poly.pdbx_strand_id
1 'polypeptide(L)'
;MEILVAEVPDGLSTTHEARHQYDDRSVAVPHGMGSIWFTVIGPRQVVMAHATFGGDQGKVQCCTIEVEPAFRKQGLATLLYLLASDTFAAPVIPSDNRTAHAIAFWNGRTEISA
;
A
#
# COMPACT_ATOMS: atom_id res chain seq x y z
N MET A 1 -16.77 1.24 8.48
CA MET A 1 -15.37 1.40 8.05
C MET A 1 -15.42 1.51 6.55
N GLU A 2 -14.69 2.47 6.01
CA GLU A 2 -14.60 2.75 4.58
C GLU A 2 -13.13 2.70 4.18
N ILE A 3 -12.84 2.20 2.97
CA ILE A 3 -11.49 2.19 2.41
C ILE A 3 -11.57 2.98 1.12
N LEU A 4 -10.88 4.12 1.09
CA LEU A 4 -10.69 4.89 -0.14
C LEU A 4 -9.49 4.31 -0.87
N VAL A 5 -9.67 4.06 -2.16
CA VAL A 5 -8.64 3.49 -3.06
C VAL A 5 -8.38 4.49 -4.16
N ALA A 6 -7.10 4.82 -4.38
CA ALA A 6 -6.66 5.58 -5.53
C ALA A 6 -5.62 4.76 -6.31
N GLU A 7 -5.97 4.37 -7.53
CA GLU A 7 -5.10 3.64 -8.44
C GLU A 7 -4.49 4.62 -9.45
N VAL A 8 -3.17 4.58 -9.58
CA VAL A 8 -2.40 5.46 -10.46
C VAL A 8 -1.62 4.59 -11.43
N PRO A 9 -1.97 4.61 -12.73
CA PRO A 9 -1.23 3.87 -13.74
C PRO A 9 0.22 4.36 -13.85
N ASP A 10 1.11 3.48 -14.32
CA ASP A 10 2.45 3.91 -14.70
C ASP A 10 2.42 4.87 -15.90
N GLY A 11 3.43 5.72 -16.01
CA GLY A 11 3.63 6.56 -17.19
C GLY A 11 2.66 7.73 -17.35
N LEU A 12 1.96 8.15 -16.27
CA LEU A 12 1.15 9.37 -16.32
C LEU A 12 1.99 10.58 -16.74
N SER A 13 1.42 11.48 -17.56
CA SER A 13 2.10 12.72 -17.92
C SER A 13 2.48 13.53 -16.68
N THR A 14 3.58 14.29 -16.73
CA THR A 14 4.08 15.10 -15.61
C THR A 14 3.08 16.15 -15.10
N THR A 15 2.12 16.55 -15.92
CA THR A 15 1.07 17.53 -15.61
C THR A 15 -0.28 16.90 -15.27
N HIS A 16 -0.33 15.58 -15.07
CA HIS A 16 -1.60 14.90 -14.79
C HIS A 16 -2.15 15.29 -13.41
N GLU A 17 -3.43 15.67 -13.31
CA GLU A 17 -4.03 16.19 -12.07
C GLU A 17 -3.94 15.20 -10.90
N ALA A 18 -4.07 13.90 -11.17
CA ALA A 18 -3.91 12.86 -10.13
C ALA A 18 -2.58 12.97 -9.36
N ARG A 19 -1.50 13.47 -10.00
CA ARG A 19 -0.19 13.66 -9.35
C ARG A 19 -0.19 14.73 -8.26
N HIS A 20 -1.18 15.62 -8.23
CA HIS A 20 -1.29 16.62 -7.15
C HIS A 20 -1.56 15.97 -5.79
N GLN A 21 -2.24 14.81 -5.79
CA GLN A 21 -2.67 14.12 -4.58
C GLN A 21 -2.01 12.74 -4.44
N TYR A 22 -1.73 12.07 -5.56
CA TYR A 22 -1.16 10.73 -5.63
C TYR A 22 -0.02 10.70 -6.66
N ASP A 23 1.16 11.19 -6.26
CA ASP A 23 2.35 11.21 -7.11
C ASP A 23 3.09 9.87 -7.03
N ASP A 24 2.96 9.05 -8.08
CA ASP A 24 3.71 7.80 -8.32
C ASP A 24 5.23 7.96 -8.18
N ARG A 25 5.78 9.14 -8.46
CA ARG A 25 7.22 9.43 -8.26
C ARG A 25 7.68 9.34 -6.81
N SER A 26 6.75 9.44 -5.85
CA SER A 26 7.04 9.25 -4.42
C SER A 26 7.15 7.78 -4.01
N VAL A 27 6.74 6.85 -4.88
CA VAL A 27 6.74 5.42 -4.63
C VAL A 27 8.13 4.86 -4.86
N ALA A 28 8.88 4.67 -3.77
CA ALA A 28 10.27 4.24 -3.77
C ALA A 28 10.47 2.72 -3.97
N VAL A 29 9.44 2.01 -4.43
CA VAL A 29 9.48 0.59 -4.81
C VAL A 29 9.11 0.46 -6.29
N PRO A 30 9.53 -0.61 -6.98
CA PRO A 30 9.13 -0.86 -8.38
C PRO A 30 7.60 -0.79 -8.55
N HIS A 31 7.16 -0.10 -9.59
CA HIS A 31 5.74 0.18 -9.86
C HIS A 31 5.41 0.23 -11.37
N GLY A 32 6.08 -0.58 -12.20
CA GLY A 32 5.89 -0.57 -13.66
C GLY A 32 4.50 -1.01 -14.14
N MET A 33 3.64 -1.53 -13.24
CA MET A 33 2.23 -1.82 -13.49
C MET A 33 1.29 -0.77 -12.85
N GLY A 34 1.85 0.25 -12.21
CA GLY A 34 1.13 1.28 -11.46
C GLY A 34 1.35 1.21 -9.95
N SER A 35 0.72 2.15 -9.27
CA SER A 35 0.78 2.33 -7.82
C SER A 35 -0.63 2.51 -7.25
N ILE A 36 -0.82 2.10 -5.99
CA ILE A 36 -2.10 2.26 -5.30
C ILE A 36 -1.91 2.90 -3.93
N TRP A 37 -2.87 3.75 -3.55
CA TRP A 37 -2.97 4.36 -2.23
C TRP A 37 -4.27 3.92 -1.57
N PHE A 38 -4.15 3.54 -0.30
CA PHE A 38 -5.27 3.23 0.56
C PHE A 38 -5.36 4.24 1.69
N THR A 39 -6.57 4.71 1.96
CA THR A 39 -6.93 5.44 3.19
C THR A 39 -8.06 4.71 3.88
N VAL A 40 -7.83 4.26 5.11
CA VAL A 40 -8.86 3.58 5.92
C VAL A 40 -9.53 4.60 6.83
N ILE A 41 -10.83 4.81 6.64
CA ILE A 41 -11.65 5.74 7.41
C ILE A 41 -12.55 4.96 8.37
N GLY A 42 -12.36 5.22 9.65
CA GLY A 42 -13.13 4.67 10.76
C GLY A 42 -14.40 5.46 11.06
N PRO A 43 -15.13 5.06 12.12
CA PRO A 43 -16.25 5.83 12.63
C PRO A 43 -15.85 7.28 12.93
N ARG A 44 -16.79 8.22 12.72
CA ARG A 44 -16.58 9.66 12.95
C ARG A 44 -15.48 10.29 12.08
N GLN A 45 -15.24 9.73 10.89
CA GLN A 45 -14.27 10.27 9.92
C GLN A 45 -12.82 10.27 10.44
N VAL A 46 -12.50 9.39 11.40
CA VAL A 46 -11.14 9.23 11.90
C VAL A 46 -10.34 8.39 10.92
N VAL A 47 -9.22 8.92 10.43
CA VAL A 47 -8.30 8.15 9.61
C VAL A 47 -7.56 7.15 10.49
N MET A 48 -7.64 5.87 10.15
CA MET A 48 -7.08 4.77 10.92
C MET A 48 -5.75 4.26 10.34
N ALA A 49 -5.59 4.34 9.02
CA ALA A 49 -4.39 3.88 8.33
C ALA A 49 -4.24 4.50 6.95
N HIS A 50 -2.99 4.62 6.51
CA HIS A 50 -2.61 4.89 5.13
C HIS A 50 -1.64 3.81 4.65
N ALA A 51 -1.72 3.46 3.38
CA ALA A 51 -0.70 2.63 2.75
C ALA A 51 -0.53 2.97 1.28
N THR A 52 0.70 2.79 0.79
CA THR A 52 1.04 2.94 -0.62
C THR A 52 1.81 1.72 -1.09
N PHE A 53 1.43 1.19 -2.25
CA PHE A 53 2.06 0.03 -2.87
C PHE A 53 2.42 0.32 -4.33
N GLY A 54 3.49 -0.31 -4.79
CA GLY A 54 3.85 -0.39 -6.21
C GLY A 54 3.71 -1.82 -6.71
N GLY A 55 3.09 -1.98 -7.88
CA GLY A 55 2.98 -3.26 -8.59
C GLY A 55 3.98 -3.33 -9.74
N ASP A 56 4.74 -4.41 -9.85
CA ASP A 56 5.76 -4.57 -10.88
C ASP A 56 5.98 -6.04 -11.24
N GLN A 57 6.04 -6.36 -12.54
CA GLN A 57 6.46 -7.68 -13.06
C GLN A 57 5.96 -8.91 -12.26
N GLY A 58 4.67 -8.94 -11.90
CA GLY A 58 4.07 -10.08 -11.19
C GLY A 58 4.35 -10.14 -9.69
N LYS A 59 4.78 -9.04 -9.07
CA LYS A 59 4.90 -8.87 -7.62
C LYS A 59 4.42 -7.48 -7.20
N VAL A 60 4.08 -7.35 -5.92
CA VAL A 60 3.72 -6.06 -5.31
C VAL A 60 4.65 -5.80 -4.14
N GLN A 61 5.02 -4.55 -3.92
CA GLN A 61 5.79 -4.14 -2.76
C GLN A 61 5.14 -2.96 -2.05
N CYS A 62 5.15 -3.01 -0.72
CA CYS A 62 4.70 -1.89 0.10
C CYS A 62 5.79 -0.82 0.15
N CYS A 63 5.44 0.41 -0.24
CA CYS A 63 6.29 1.58 -0.11
C CYS A 63 6.18 2.16 1.31
N THR A 64 4.95 2.46 1.73
CA THR A 64 4.65 3.02 3.04
C THR A 64 3.42 2.34 3.62
N ILE A 65 3.42 2.12 4.93
CA ILE A 65 2.24 1.70 5.65
C ILE A 65 2.29 2.26 7.06
N GLU A 66 1.25 3.01 7.39
CA GLU A 66 1.10 3.65 8.70
C GLU A 66 -0.27 3.29 9.24
N VAL A 67 -0.28 2.67 10.42
CA VAL A 67 -1.50 2.39 11.17
C VAL A 67 -1.41 3.18 12.46
N GLU A 68 -2.44 4.00 12.70
CA GLU A 68 -2.57 4.80 13.91
C GLU A 68 -2.47 3.91 15.16
N PRO A 69 -1.69 4.29 16.19
CA PRO A 69 -1.40 3.42 17.33
C PRO A 69 -2.62 2.79 17.99
N ALA A 70 -3.73 3.54 18.09
CA ALA A 70 -5.00 3.08 18.68
C ALA A 70 -5.67 1.93 17.89
N PHE A 71 -5.33 1.78 16.61
CA PHE A 71 -5.92 0.79 15.70
C PHE A 71 -4.95 -0.32 15.27
N ARG A 72 -3.74 -0.34 15.82
CA ARG A 72 -2.75 -1.40 15.57
C ARG A 72 -3.24 -2.74 16.14
N LYS A 73 -2.69 -3.84 15.61
CA LYS A 73 -2.99 -5.22 15.98
C LYS A 73 -4.45 -5.66 15.73
N GLN A 74 -5.20 -4.92 14.91
CA GLN A 74 -6.57 -5.25 14.49
C GLN A 74 -6.65 -5.84 13.07
N GLY A 75 -5.51 -6.24 12.49
CA GLY A 75 -5.46 -6.84 11.14
C GLY A 75 -5.51 -5.85 9.97
N LEU A 76 -5.57 -4.54 10.22
CA LEU A 76 -5.64 -3.51 9.15
C LEU A 76 -4.49 -3.62 8.15
N ALA A 77 -3.25 -3.77 8.64
CA ALA A 77 -2.11 -3.92 7.73
C ALA A 77 -2.27 -5.14 6.83
N THR A 78 -2.60 -6.30 7.40
CA THR A 78 -2.85 -7.53 6.66
C THR A 78 -3.95 -7.35 5.62
N LEU A 79 -5.06 -6.68 5.96
CA LEU A 79 -6.14 -6.39 5.01
C LEU A 79 -5.64 -5.56 3.83
N LEU A 80 -4.85 -4.50 4.08
CA LEU A 80 -4.30 -3.66 3.02
C LEU A 80 -3.31 -4.43 2.12
N TYR A 81 -2.52 -5.34 2.69
CA TYR A 81 -1.69 -6.25 1.90
C TYR A 81 -2.51 -7.20 1.02
N LEU A 82 -3.59 -7.77 1.53
CA LEU A 82 -4.48 -8.65 0.76
C LEU A 82 -5.18 -7.89 -0.38
N LEU A 83 -5.69 -6.69 -0.10
CA LEU A 83 -6.30 -5.84 -1.13
C LEU A 83 -5.29 -5.47 -2.22
N ALA A 84 -4.06 -5.09 -1.84
CA ALA A 84 -3.01 -4.81 -2.82
C ALA A 84 -2.69 -6.04 -3.70
N SER A 85 -2.69 -7.23 -3.10
CA SER A 85 -2.47 -8.47 -3.84
C SER A 85 -3.57 -8.74 -4.86
N ASP A 86 -4.83 -8.58 -4.45
CA ASP A 86 -6.00 -8.79 -5.29
C ASP A 86 -6.05 -7.76 -6.44
N THR A 87 -5.84 -6.47 -6.15
CA THR A 87 -5.85 -5.39 -7.16
C THR A 87 -4.83 -5.61 -8.28
N PHE A 88 -3.61 -6.05 -7.95
CA PHE A 88 -2.57 -6.31 -8.95
C PHE A 88 -2.55 -7.75 -9.46
N ALA A 89 -3.42 -8.63 -8.96
CA ALA A 89 -3.40 -10.07 -9.21
C ALA A 89 -2.00 -10.70 -9.04
N ALA A 90 -1.28 -10.27 -7.99
CA ALA A 90 0.11 -10.63 -7.73
C ALA A 90 0.42 -10.70 -6.23
N PRO A 91 1.35 -11.55 -5.78
CA PRO A 91 1.74 -11.62 -4.36
C PRO A 91 2.40 -10.31 -3.91
N VAL A 92 2.08 -9.87 -2.69
CA VAL A 92 2.86 -8.82 -2.03
C VAL A 92 4.06 -9.45 -1.34
N ILE A 93 5.25 -8.98 -1.66
CA ILE A 93 6.50 -9.39 -1.03
C ILE A 93 7.05 -8.27 -0.14
N PRO A 94 7.87 -8.59 0.88
CA PRO A 94 8.56 -7.57 1.67
C PRO A 94 9.37 -6.63 0.78
N SER A 95 9.26 -5.32 1.00
CA SER A 95 10.19 -4.34 0.42
C SER A 95 11.52 -4.33 1.19
N ASP A 96 12.55 -3.74 0.58
CA ASP A 96 13.87 -3.58 1.22
C ASP A 96 13.86 -2.45 2.27
N ASN A 97 12.87 -1.55 2.20
CA ASN A 97 12.73 -0.43 3.12
C ASN A 97 12.00 -0.87 4.40
N ARG A 98 12.72 -1.55 5.30
CA ARG A 98 12.13 -2.18 6.49
C ARG A 98 12.38 -1.39 7.75
N THR A 99 11.37 -0.61 8.16
CA THR A 99 11.28 -0.12 9.54
C THR A 99 11.22 -1.31 10.51
N ALA A 100 11.58 -1.12 11.79
CA ALA A 100 11.52 -2.20 12.79
C ALA A 100 10.11 -2.83 12.89
N HIS A 101 9.06 -2.04 12.69
CA HIS A 101 7.68 -2.52 12.65
C HIS A 101 7.40 -3.40 11.42
N ALA A 102 7.92 -3.03 10.25
CA ALA A 102 7.81 -3.85 9.05
C ALA A 102 8.55 -5.19 9.21
N ILE A 103 9.75 -5.20 9.81
CA ILE A 103 10.49 -6.43 10.12
C ILE A 103 9.67 -7.35 11.02
N ALA A 104 9.10 -6.81 12.11
CA ALA A 104 8.27 -7.58 13.03
C ALA A 104 6.98 -8.09 12.37
N PHE A 105 6.36 -7.29 11.49
CA PHE A 105 5.19 -7.71 10.73
C PHE A 105 5.51 -8.86 9.78
N TRP A 106 6.60 -8.78 9.04
CA TRP A 106 7.00 -9.81 8.08
C TRP A 106 7.69 -11.02 8.71
N ASN A 107 7.88 -11.07 10.03
CA ASN A 107 8.62 -12.11 10.75
C ASN A 107 8.31 -13.55 10.26
N GLY A 108 9.18 -14.11 9.41
CA GLY A 108 9.04 -15.43 8.79
C GLY A 108 8.07 -15.54 7.59
N ARG A 109 7.35 -14.46 7.25
CA ARG A 109 6.49 -14.36 6.07
C ARG A 109 7.30 -13.89 4.87
N THR A 110 7.21 -14.64 3.77
CA THR A 110 7.88 -14.31 2.50
C THR A 110 6.96 -13.62 1.51
N GLU A 111 5.65 -13.83 1.62
CA GLU A 111 4.63 -13.23 0.76
C GLU A 111 3.27 -13.17 1.46
N ILE A 112 2.37 -12.32 0.94
CA ILE A 112 0.95 -12.26 1.26
C ILE A 112 0.18 -12.23 -0.07
N SER A 113 -0.79 -13.13 -0.20
CA SER A 113 -1.64 -13.27 -1.39
C SER A 113 -3.10 -13.42 -0.99
N ALA A 114 -4.02 -12.85 -1.79
CA ALA A 114 -5.46 -12.99 -1.63
C ALA A 114 -5.97 -14.37 -2.08
#